data_AF-A0A853GD24-F1
#
_entry.id   AF-A0A853GD24-F1
#
_cell.length_a   1.000
_cell.length_b   1.000
_cell.length_c   1.000
_cell.angle_alpha   90.00
_cell.angle_beta   90.00
_cell.angle_gamma   90.00
#
_symmetry.space_group_name_H-M   'P 1'
#
loop_
_entity.id
_entity.type
_entity.pdbx_description
1 polymer ?
#
loop_
_entity_poly.entity_id
_entity_poly.type
_entity_poly.pdbx_seq_one_letter_code
_entity_poly.pdbx_strand_id
1 'polypeptide(L)'
;MRKRRVYKPKPVRIPMTGLRDMIALHMHASLAALTYGADTRSFDSLANIINMIGLTIRYDERCAHEYRLVQGGAMAMNDIGKLIDAGLKPQDHHLAPVRVAVNAIDNVLGWIDVAKLYTAEKLAVAAVRQMREQGINPLTSTP
;
A
#
# COMPACT_ATOMS: atom_id res chain seq x y z
N MET A 1 -38.77 5.28 18.90
CA MET A 1 -37.48 5.01 19.56
C MET A 1 -36.33 5.53 18.69
N ARG A 2 -35.59 6.56 19.13
CA ARG A 2 -34.43 7.11 18.39
C ARG A 2 -33.24 6.16 18.57
N LYS A 3 -32.79 5.47 17.52
CA LYS A 3 -31.57 4.64 17.55
C LYS A 3 -30.39 5.52 17.98
N ARG A 4 -29.81 5.28 19.17
CA ARG A 4 -28.54 5.90 19.58
C ARG A 4 -27.46 5.48 18.59
N ARG A 5 -26.90 6.43 17.83
CA ARG A 5 -25.72 6.17 17.00
C ARG A 5 -24.56 5.81 17.95
N VAL A 6 -24.05 4.60 17.82
CA VAL A 6 -22.85 4.14 18.55
C VAL A 6 -21.68 5.04 18.13
N TYR A 7 -21.03 5.68 19.10
CA TYR A 7 -19.85 6.51 18.86
C TYR A 7 -18.72 5.63 18.30
N LYS A 8 -18.18 6.01 17.14
CA LYS A 8 -16.97 5.41 16.58
C LYS A 8 -15.83 6.41 16.75
N PRO A 9 -14.74 6.06 17.46
CA PRO A 9 -13.60 6.95 17.61
C PRO A 9 -13.02 7.27 16.24
N LYS A 10 -12.96 8.57 15.90
CA LYS A 10 -12.33 9.04 14.66
C LYS A 10 -10.83 9.22 14.90
N PRO A 11 -9.96 8.87 13.93
CA PRO A 11 -8.54 9.21 14.01
C PRO A 11 -8.33 10.72 14.14
N VAL A 12 -7.40 11.14 15.00
CA VAL A 12 -7.01 12.56 15.10
C VAL A 12 -6.13 12.89 13.88
N ARG A 13 -6.52 13.91 13.10
CA ARG A 13 -5.70 14.42 12.01
C ARG A 13 -4.52 15.19 12.58
N ILE A 14 -3.34 14.60 12.45
CA ILE A 14 -2.08 15.27 12.78
C ILE A 14 -1.66 16.05 11.52
N PRO A 15 -1.20 17.31 11.63
CA PRO A 15 -0.70 18.07 10.48
C PRO A 15 0.36 17.27 9.69
N MET A 16 0.38 17.46 8.37
CA MET A 16 1.34 16.79 7.48
C MET A 16 2.77 17.16 7.89
N THR A 17 3.61 16.15 8.12
CA THR A 17 5.04 16.30 8.34
C THR A 17 5.78 15.96 7.05
N GLY A 18 7.01 16.45 6.86
CA GLY A 18 7.74 16.27 5.60
C GLY A 18 7.92 14.80 5.15
N LEU A 19 7.94 13.84 6.09
CA LEU A 19 7.99 12.41 5.74
C LEU A 19 6.70 11.94 5.04
N ARG A 20 5.53 12.42 5.47
CA ARG A 20 4.24 12.06 4.87
C ARG A 20 4.15 12.59 3.44
N ASP A 21 4.60 13.83 3.22
CA ASP A 21 4.63 14.44 1.89
C ASP A 21 5.57 13.68 0.95
N MET A 22 6.72 13.23 1.45
CA MET A 22 7.65 12.40 0.68
C MET A 22 7.03 11.06 0.28
N ILE A 23 6.33 10.39 1.21
CA ILE A 23 5.66 9.11 0.92
C ILE A 23 4.53 9.31 -0.11
N ALA A 24 3.70 10.34 0.06
CA ALA A 24 2.65 10.67 -0.89
C ALA A 24 3.23 10.96 -2.28
N LEU A 25 4.28 11.78 -2.35
CA LEU A 25 4.97 12.10 -3.60
C LEU A 25 5.52 10.83 -4.28
N HIS A 26 6.25 10.00 -3.54
CA HIS A 26 6.84 8.77 -4.08
C HIS A 26 5.77 7.77 -4.55
N MET A 27 4.67 7.64 -3.81
CA MET A 27 3.55 6.78 -4.16
C MET A 27 2.88 7.25 -5.47
N HIS A 28 2.52 8.53 -5.56
CA HIS A 28 1.88 9.09 -6.75
C HIS A 28 2.81 9.11 -7.96
N ALA A 29 4.10 9.40 -7.77
CA ALA A 29 5.11 9.32 -8.83
C ALA A 29 5.26 7.89 -9.37
N SER A 30 5.30 6.89 -8.49
CA SER A 30 5.42 5.47 -8.90
C SER A 30 4.17 4.98 -9.64
N LEU A 31 2.98 5.38 -9.21
CA LEU A 31 1.72 5.07 -9.90
C LEU A 31 1.66 5.75 -11.28
N ALA A 32 2.07 7.02 -11.36
CA ALA A 32 2.14 7.73 -12.64
C ALA A 32 3.13 7.05 -13.58
N ALA A 33 4.33 6.71 -13.08
CA ALA A 33 5.34 5.99 -13.85
C ALA A 33 4.77 4.67 -14.39
N LEU A 34 4.11 3.85 -13.57
CA LEU A 34 3.45 2.60 -14.01
C LEU A 34 2.35 2.81 -15.05
N THR A 35 1.62 3.93 -14.96
CA THR A 35 0.55 4.28 -15.92
C THR A 35 1.14 4.61 -17.29
N TYR A 36 2.25 5.35 -17.32
CA TYR A 36 2.84 5.82 -18.57
C TYR A 36 3.90 4.85 -19.14
N GLY A 37 4.58 4.07 -18.30
CA GLY A 37 5.58 3.07 -18.67
C GLY A 37 5.60 1.87 -17.72
N ALA A 38 5.92 0.68 -18.24
CA ALA A 38 6.08 -0.51 -17.41
C ALA A 38 7.52 -0.56 -16.88
N ASP A 39 7.79 0.13 -15.77
CA ASP A 39 9.11 0.14 -15.11
C ASP A 39 9.08 -0.67 -13.80
N THR A 40 9.97 -1.66 -13.71
CA THR A 40 10.11 -2.54 -12.56
C THR A 40 10.47 -1.78 -11.28
N ARG A 41 11.24 -0.69 -11.37
CA ARG A 41 11.59 0.10 -10.18
C ARG A 41 10.37 0.80 -9.59
N SER A 42 9.54 1.37 -10.46
CA SER A 42 8.28 2.00 -10.08
C SER A 42 7.29 0.99 -9.51
N PHE A 43 7.26 -0.22 -10.05
CA PHE A 43 6.51 -1.35 -9.49
C PHE A 43 6.96 -1.68 -8.06
N ASP A 44 8.24 -1.95 -7.86
CA ASP A 44 8.80 -2.32 -6.56
C ASP A 44 8.57 -1.22 -5.52
N SER A 45 8.75 0.04 -5.92
CA SER A 45 8.53 1.20 -5.04
C SER A 45 7.08 1.25 -4.57
N LEU A 46 6.12 1.13 -5.49
CA LEU A 46 4.70 1.18 -5.14
C LEU A 46 4.27 -0.03 -4.31
N ALA A 47 4.76 -1.23 -4.63
CA ALA A 47 4.49 -2.45 -3.88
C ALA A 47 4.98 -2.34 -2.43
N ASN A 48 6.19 -1.81 -2.24
CA ASN A 48 6.75 -1.58 -0.90
C ASN A 48 5.90 -0.61 -0.09
N ILE A 49 5.45 0.51 -0.68
CA ILE A 49 4.59 1.49 0.01
C ILE A 49 3.25 0.87 0.41
N ILE A 50 2.58 0.18 -0.51
CA ILE A 50 1.30 -0.49 -0.26
C ILE A 50 1.44 -1.52 0.88
N ASN A 51 2.49 -2.33 0.86
CA ASN A 51 2.75 -3.34 1.88
C ASN A 51 3.07 -2.72 3.25
N MET A 52 3.94 -1.70 3.29
CA MET A 52 4.30 -0.99 4.51
C MET A 52 3.08 -0.35 5.17
N ILE A 53 2.26 0.37 4.39
CA ILE A 53 1.05 1.01 4.92
C ILE A 53 0.04 -0.06 5.34
N GLY A 54 -0.15 -1.11 4.54
CA GLY A 54 -1.01 -2.25 4.87
C GLY A 54 -0.65 -2.89 6.22
N LEU A 55 0.64 -3.11 6.50
CA LEU A 55 1.12 -3.62 7.78
C LEU A 55 0.88 -2.63 8.93
N THR A 56 1.06 -1.34 8.67
CA THR A 56 0.88 -0.27 9.66
C THR A 56 -0.57 -0.20 10.16
N ILE A 57 -1.55 -0.39 9.26
CA ILE A 57 -2.97 -0.22 9.57
C ILE A 57 -3.74 -1.53 9.78
N ARG A 58 -3.11 -2.70 9.56
CA ARG A 58 -3.76 -4.03 9.61
C ARG A 58 -4.59 -4.28 10.87
N TYR A 59 -4.05 -3.89 12.03
CA TYR A 59 -4.68 -4.13 13.34
C TYR A 59 -5.35 -2.89 13.93
N ASP A 60 -5.45 -1.80 13.17
CA ASP A 60 -6.19 -0.60 13.59
C ASP A 60 -7.64 -0.69 13.10
N GLU A 61 -8.57 -1.00 14.01
CA GLU A 61 -9.99 -1.09 13.71
C GLU A 61 -10.56 0.19 13.08
N ARG A 62 -9.96 1.35 13.36
CA ARG A 62 -10.38 2.63 12.78
C ARG A 62 -10.08 2.71 11.29
N CYS A 63 -9.10 1.95 10.82
CA CYS A 63 -8.65 1.87 9.44
C CYS A 63 -9.08 0.57 8.76
N ALA A 64 -10.02 -0.20 9.34
CA ALA A 64 -10.40 -1.51 8.81
C ALA A 64 -10.99 -1.46 7.39
N HIS A 65 -11.62 -0.34 7.01
CA HIS A 65 -12.12 -0.17 5.64
C HIS A 65 -10.96 0.08 4.67
N GLU A 66 -10.08 1.00 5.00
CA GLU A 66 -8.91 1.39 4.23
C GLU A 66 -7.95 0.20 4.09
N TYR A 67 -7.76 -0.60 5.14
CA TYR A 67 -6.99 -1.82 5.10
C TYR A 67 -7.49 -2.79 4.02
N ARG A 68 -8.82 -2.98 3.89
CA ARG A 68 -9.38 -3.84 2.83
C ARG A 68 -9.12 -3.28 1.44
N LEU A 69 -9.19 -1.97 1.25
CA LEU A 69 -8.89 -1.33 -0.03
C LEU A 69 -7.41 -1.49 -0.39
N VAL A 70 -6.51 -1.31 0.59
CA VAL A 70 -5.06 -1.51 0.43
C VAL A 70 -4.74 -2.97 0.10
N GLN A 71 -5.42 -3.94 0.74
CA GLN A 71 -5.27 -5.37 0.39
C GLN A 71 -5.72 -5.66 -1.05
N GLY A 72 -6.83 -5.09 -1.50
CA GLY A 72 -7.26 -5.22 -2.90
C GLY A 72 -6.24 -4.66 -3.88
N GLY A 73 -5.61 -3.52 -3.56
CA GLY A 73 -4.50 -2.97 -4.34
C GLY A 73 -3.27 -3.87 -4.35
N ALA A 74 -2.90 -4.45 -3.21
CA ALA A 74 -1.78 -5.40 -3.11
C ALA A 74 -2.00 -6.66 -3.98
N MET A 75 -3.23 -7.19 -4.01
CA MET A 75 -3.59 -8.30 -4.88
C MET A 75 -3.46 -7.92 -6.37
N ALA A 76 -3.95 -6.72 -6.75
CA ALA A 76 -3.79 -6.24 -8.12
C ALA A 76 -2.33 -6.00 -8.51
N MET A 77 -1.48 -5.58 -7.57
CA MET A 77 -0.04 -5.48 -7.79
C MET A 77 0.59 -6.83 -8.14
N ASN A 78 0.12 -7.95 -7.55
CA ASN A 78 0.63 -9.27 -7.94
C ASN A 78 0.34 -9.59 -9.42
N ASP A 79 -0.85 -9.25 -9.90
CA ASP A 79 -1.21 -9.47 -11.31
C ASP A 79 -0.47 -8.51 -12.25
N ILE A 80 -0.25 -7.26 -11.83
CA ILE A 80 0.61 -6.31 -12.56
C ILE A 80 2.05 -6.81 -12.62
N GLY A 81 2.58 -7.41 -11.55
CA GLY A 81 3.92 -7.99 -11.52
C GLY A 81 4.11 -9.04 -12.61
N LYS A 82 3.14 -9.94 -12.78
CA LYS A 82 3.15 -10.94 -13.86
C LYS A 82 3.19 -10.30 -15.25
N LEU A 83 2.49 -9.19 -15.45
CA LEU A 83 2.51 -8.47 -16.74
C LEU A 83 3.88 -7.84 -16.99
N ILE A 84 4.46 -7.19 -15.98
CA ILE A 84 5.78 -6.55 -16.08
C ILE A 84 6.86 -7.61 -16.36
N ASP A 85 6.83 -8.75 -15.66
CA ASP A 85 7.75 -9.87 -15.89
C ASP A 85 7.63 -10.43 -17.32
N ALA A 86 6.42 -10.42 -17.89
CA ALA A 86 6.16 -10.80 -19.27
C ALA A 86 6.51 -9.69 -20.30
N GLY A 87 7.03 -8.54 -19.86
CA GLY A 87 7.31 -7.38 -20.72
C GLY A 87 6.05 -6.68 -21.25
N LEU A 88 4.89 -6.94 -20.65
CA LEU A 88 3.60 -6.38 -21.05
C LEU A 88 3.29 -5.12 -20.22
N LYS A 89 2.70 -4.12 -20.89
CA LYS A 89 2.25 -2.91 -20.23
C LYS A 89 0.90 -3.14 -19.52
N PRO A 90 0.77 -2.79 -18.22
CA PRO A 90 -0.51 -2.81 -17.53
C PRO A 90 -1.52 -1.86 -18.18
N GLN A 91 -2.75 -2.34 -18.39
CA GLN A 91 -3.86 -1.51 -18.85
C GLN A 91 -4.57 -0.82 -17.68
N ASP A 92 -5.35 0.22 -17.97
CA ASP A 92 -6.06 1.03 -16.96
C ASP A 92 -6.91 0.20 -15.99
N HIS A 93 -7.56 -0.87 -16.47
CA HIS A 93 -8.39 -1.72 -15.60
C HIS A 93 -7.56 -2.53 -14.59
N HIS A 94 -6.30 -2.87 -14.90
CA HIS A 94 -5.37 -3.48 -13.95
C HIS A 94 -4.94 -2.49 -12.87
N LEU A 95 -4.80 -1.21 -13.24
CA LEU A 95 -4.38 -0.14 -12.34
C LEU A 95 -5.53 0.44 -11.50
N ALA A 96 -6.79 0.22 -11.88
CA ALA A 96 -7.94 0.76 -11.17
C ALA A 96 -7.99 0.39 -9.67
N PRO A 97 -7.76 -0.88 -9.26
CA PRO A 97 -7.70 -1.24 -7.84
C PRO A 97 -6.50 -0.61 -7.12
N VAL A 98 -5.37 -0.42 -7.82
CA VAL A 98 -4.18 0.25 -7.27
C VAL A 98 -4.47 1.73 -7.01
N ARG A 99 -5.18 2.42 -7.92
CA ARG A 99 -5.64 3.81 -7.71
C ARG A 99 -6.55 3.93 -6.49
N VAL A 100 -7.45 2.95 -6.28
CA VAL A 100 -8.30 2.90 -5.08
C VAL A 100 -7.46 2.72 -3.81
N ALA A 101 -6.45 1.86 -3.83
CA ALA A 101 -5.54 1.68 -2.71
C ALA A 101 -4.72 2.95 -2.42
N VAL A 102 -4.18 3.62 -3.44
CA VAL A 102 -3.45 4.90 -3.31
C VAL A 102 -4.33 5.97 -2.65
N ASN A 103 -5.57 6.12 -3.09
CA ASN A 103 -6.52 7.05 -2.46
C ASN A 103 -6.85 6.66 -1.00
N ALA A 104 -6.93 5.37 -0.69
CA ALA A 104 -7.10 4.90 0.68
C ALA A 104 -5.87 5.22 1.55
N ILE A 105 -4.67 5.11 0.99
CA ILE A 105 -3.40 5.46 1.65
C ILE A 105 -3.36 6.96 1.96
N ASP A 106 -3.72 7.83 1.01
CA ASP A 106 -3.77 9.29 1.25
C ASP A 106 -4.70 9.65 2.42
N ASN A 107 -5.82 8.94 2.56
CA ASN A 107 -6.75 9.15 3.67
C ASN A 107 -6.12 8.77 5.02
N VAL A 108 -5.35 7.68 5.10
CA VAL A 108 -4.74 7.23 6.36
C VAL A 108 -3.41 7.90 6.69
N LEU A 109 -2.66 8.40 5.70
CA LEU A 109 -1.35 9.03 5.90
C LEU A 109 -1.41 10.19 6.91
N GLY A 110 -2.49 10.97 6.90
CA GLY A 110 -2.71 12.06 7.86
C GLY A 110 -2.87 11.61 9.32
N TRP A 111 -3.06 10.31 9.56
CA TRP A 111 -3.36 9.73 10.88
C TRP A 111 -2.25 8.80 11.38
N ILE A 112 -1.32 8.39 10.50
CA ILE A 112 -0.30 7.40 10.83
C ILE A 112 0.79 8.01 11.71
N ASP A 113 1.08 7.35 12.83
CA ASP A 113 2.23 7.62 13.68
C ASP A 113 3.52 7.25 12.94
N VAL A 114 4.44 8.21 12.80
CA VAL A 114 5.72 8.05 12.10
C VAL A 114 6.57 6.95 12.72
N ALA A 115 6.53 6.77 14.04
CA ALA A 115 7.28 5.70 14.70
C ALA A 115 6.74 4.32 14.30
N LYS A 116 5.41 4.16 14.21
CA LYS A 116 4.77 2.93 13.72
C LYS A 116 5.11 2.65 12.26
N LEU A 117 5.17 3.70 11.44
CA LEU A 117 5.53 3.60 10.03
C LEU A 117 6.96 3.09 9.85
N TYR A 118 7.91 3.63 10.63
CA TYR A 118 9.30 3.17 10.63
C TYR A 118 9.44 1.71 11.09
N THR A 119 8.70 1.30 12.13
CA THR A 119 8.68 -0.12 12.55
C THR A 119 8.10 -1.02 11.46
N ALA A 120 7.00 -0.60 10.83
CA ALA A 120 6.38 -1.35 9.74
C ALA A 120 7.29 -1.50 8.52
N GLU A 121 8.07 -0.46 8.19
CA GLU A 121 9.11 -0.53 7.14
C GLU A 121 10.14 -1.63 7.45
N LYS A 122 10.68 -1.65 8.68
CA LYS A 122 11.64 -2.69 9.10
C LYS A 122 11.06 -4.09 9.01
N LEU A 123 9.80 -4.27 9.42
CA LEU A 123 9.10 -5.55 9.33
C LEU A 123 8.85 -5.96 7.87
N ALA A 124 8.45 -5.03 7.01
CA ALA A 124 8.23 -5.28 5.59
C ALA A 124 9.53 -5.73 4.90
N VAL A 125 10.63 -5.01 5.14
CA VAL A 125 11.95 -5.35 4.60
C VAL A 125 12.42 -6.71 5.13
N ALA A 126 12.23 -7.00 6.42
CA ALA A 126 12.57 -8.29 7.00
C ALA A 126 11.76 -9.44 6.39
N ALA A 127 10.46 -9.25 6.16
CA ALA A 127 9.60 -10.25 5.53
C ALA A 127 10.05 -10.56 4.09
N VAL A 128 10.38 -9.53 3.29
CA VAL A 128 10.90 -9.73 1.93
C VAL A 128 12.25 -10.45 1.93
N ARG A 129 13.13 -10.15 2.90
CA ARG A 129 14.40 -10.86 3.07
C ARG A 129 14.19 -12.34 3.41
N GLN A 130 13.32 -12.64 4.38
CA GLN A 130 12.99 -14.01 4.76
C GLN A 130 12.38 -14.81 3.60
N MET A 131 11.50 -14.20 2.81
CA MET A 131 10.97 -14.83 1.59
C MET A 131 12.11 -15.17 0.62
N ARG A 132 13.01 -14.22 0.34
CA ARG A 132 14.18 -14.47 -0.54
C ARG A 132 15.12 -15.55 -0.01
N GLU A 133 15.37 -15.60 1.30
CA GLU A 133 16.21 -16.61 1.95
C GLU A 133 15.60 -18.02 1.88
N GLN A 134 14.27 -18.12 1.86
CA GLN A 134 13.54 -19.38 1.74
C GLN A 134 13.41 -19.87 0.28
N GLY A 135 14.04 -19.19 -0.69
CA GLY A 135 13.87 -19.48 -2.12
C GLY A 135 12.46 -19.17 -2.63
N ILE A 136 11.67 -18.49 -1.80
CA ILE A 136 10.30 -18.07 -2.04
C ILE A 136 10.41 -16.73 -2.76
N ASN A 137 10.20 -16.73 -4.08
CA ASN A 137 10.16 -15.47 -4.82
C ASN A 137 8.95 -14.68 -4.28
N PRO A 138 9.14 -13.51 -3.64
CA PRO A 138 8.04 -12.73 -3.05
C PRO A 138 6.98 -12.32 -4.09
N LEU A 139 7.27 -12.51 -5.38
CA LEU A 139 6.38 -12.30 -6.53
C LEU A 139 5.57 -13.54 -6.95
N THR A 140 5.89 -14.75 -6.48
CA THR A 140 5.22 -15.99 -6.93
C THR A 140 4.74 -16.89 -5.79
N SER A 141 4.86 -16.46 -4.54
CA SER A 141 4.57 -17.31 -3.39
C SER A 141 3.39 -16.80 -2.56
N THR A 142 2.24 -17.39 -2.81
CA THR A 142 1.28 -17.72 -1.74
C THR A 142 0.60 -19.06 -2.12
N PRO A 143 0.12 -19.82 -1.12
CA PRO A 143 -0.49 -21.14 -1.30
C PRO A 143 -1.72 -21.14 -2.21
#